data_AF-A0A162NKY0-F1
#
_entry.id   AF-A0A162NKY0-F1
#
_cell.length_a   1.000
_cell.length_b   1.000
_cell.length_c   1.000
_cell.angle_alpha   90.00
_cell.angle_beta   90.00
_cell.angle_gamma   90.00
#
_symmetry.space_group_name_H-M   'P 1'
#
loop_
_entity.id
_entity.type
_entity.pdbx_description
1 polymer ?
#
loop_
_entity_poly.entity_id
_entity_poly.type
_entity_poly.pdbx_seq_one_letter_code
_entity_poly.pdbx_strand_id
1 'polypeptide(L)'
;MEDMYIRPEDRKNRIAVSFFHLVSRAALIENCTRLNFCVLESNQPAAKLFQSLGAVDLTLKEGWHYYRIPRLGIEELAKPTIISTFNSQI
;
A
#
# COMPACT_ATOMS: atom_id res chain seq x y z
N MET A 1 4.18 -5.53 -1.25
CA MET A 1 3.48 -6.33 -0.23
C MET A 1 2.07 -5.81 -0.14
N GLU A 2 1.06 -6.69 -0.19
CA GLU A 2 -0.35 -6.29 -0.21
C GLU A 2 -0.89 -6.09 1.21
N ASP A 3 -0.93 -7.16 2.03
CA ASP A 3 -1.45 -7.09 3.38
C ASP A 3 -0.53 -7.75 4.42
N MET A 4 -0.54 -7.19 5.63
CA MET A 4 0.13 -7.77 6.79
C MET A 4 -0.74 -7.57 8.03
N TYR A 5 -1.06 -8.67 8.72
CA TYR A 5 -1.83 -8.65 9.95
C TYR A 5 -1.10 -9.40 11.06
N ILE A 6 -1.00 -8.77 12.23
CA ILE A 6 -0.56 -9.40 13.46
C ILE A 6 -1.72 -9.33 14.46
N ARG A 7 -2.11 -10.50 14.97
CA ARG A 7 -3.11 -10.65 16.03
C ARG A 7 -2.77 -9.73 17.21
N PRO A 8 -3.74 -9.02 17.81
CA PRO A 8 -3.48 -8.08 18.90
C PRO A 8 -2.61 -8.62 20.03
N GLU A 9 -2.85 -9.86 20.45
CA GLU A 9 -2.13 -10.59 21.50
C GLU A 9 -0.65 -10.86 21.17
N ASP A 10 -0.30 -10.90 19.89
CA ASP A 10 1.05 -11.19 19.40
C ASP A 10 1.85 -9.91 19.06
N ARG A 11 1.24 -8.73 19.22
CA ARG A 11 1.90 -7.44 18.94
C ARG A 11 3.01 -7.16 19.95
N LYS A 12 3.95 -6.30 19.56
CA LYS A 12 5.16 -5.93 20.33
C LYS A 12 6.15 -7.08 20.58
N ASN A 13 5.90 -8.28 20.05
CA ASN A 13 6.83 -9.42 20.09
C ASN A 13 7.80 -9.47 18.88
N ARG A 14 8.09 -8.31 18.26
CA ARG A 14 9.00 -8.17 17.11
C ARG A 14 8.63 -8.98 15.85
N ILE A 15 7.45 -9.59 15.80
CA ILE A 15 6.99 -10.40 14.65
C ILE A 15 7.06 -9.62 13.34
N ALA A 16 6.66 -8.33 13.35
CA ALA A 16 6.75 -7.49 12.16
C ALA A 16 8.19 -7.34 11.65
N VAL A 17 9.13 -7.12 12.56
CA VAL A 17 10.54 -6.97 12.22
C VAL A 17 11.09 -8.28 11.66
N SER A 18 10.78 -9.41 12.30
CA SER A 18 11.21 -10.74 11.83
C SER A 18 10.65 -11.06 10.44
N PHE A 19 9.38 -10.74 10.20
CA PHE A 19 8.76 -10.91 8.89
C PHE A 19 9.47 -10.08 7.82
N PHE A 20 9.65 -8.77 8.06
CA PHE A 20 10.34 -7.89 7.12
C PHE A 20 11.82 -8.24 6.91
N HIS A 21 12.48 -8.81 7.92
CA HIS A 21 13.82 -9.36 7.77
C HIS A 21 13.84 -10.50 6.74
N LEU A 22 12.94 -11.47 6.87
CA LEU A 22 12.85 -12.60 5.94
C LEU A 22 12.49 -12.14 4.52
N VAL A 23 11.51 -11.24 4.38
CA VAL A 23 11.13 -10.67 3.08
C VAL A 23 12.29 -9.91 2.45
N SER A 24 13.02 -9.10 3.22
CA SER A 24 14.20 -8.37 2.72
C SER A 24 15.31 -9.31 2.27
N ARG A 25 15.53 -10.43 2.98
CA ARG A 25 16.50 -11.45 2.53
C ARG A 25 16.10 -12.07 1.20
N ALA A 26 14.82 -12.43 1.03
CA ALA A 26 14.32 -12.95 -0.23
C ALA A 26 14.46 -11.91 -1.35
N ALA A 27 14.12 -10.65 -1.08
CA ALA A 27 14.26 -9.55 -2.02
C ALA A 27 15.71 -9.37 -2.52
N LEU A 28 16.71 -9.51 -1.64
CA LEU A 28 18.11 -9.45 -2.05
C LEU A 28 18.52 -10.62 -2.94
N ILE A 29 18.06 -11.84 -2.64
CA ILE A 29 18.33 -13.04 -3.46
C ILE A 29 17.74 -12.87 -4.87
N GLU A 30 16.53 -12.33 -4.96
CA GLU A 30 15.82 -12.07 -6.22
C GLU A 30 16.25 -10.75 -6.92
N ASN A 31 17.32 -10.11 -6.44
CA ASN A 31 17.82 -8.83 -6.96
C ASN A 31 16.75 -7.72 -7.06
N CYS A 32 15.82 -7.71 -6.10
CA CYS A 32 14.82 -6.66 -5.98
C CYS A 32 15.46 -5.37 -5.43
N THR A 33 15.08 -4.23 -6.00
CA THR A 33 15.66 -2.93 -5.64
C THR A 33 14.93 -2.21 -4.51
N ARG A 34 13.70 -2.63 -4.19
CA ARG A 34 12.82 -1.95 -3.22
C ARG A 34 11.70 -2.85 -2.73
N LEU A 35 11.18 -2.52 -1.55
CA LEU A 35 9.96 -3.10 -0.99
C LEU A 35 8.92 -1.98 -0.82
N ASN A 36 7.86 -2.02 -1.63
CA ASN A 36 6.74 -1.08 -1.51
C ASN A 36 5.59 -1.71 -0.73
N PHE A 37 5.00 -0.91 0.17
CA PHE A 37 3.82 -1.23 0.95
C PHE A 37 3.17 0.06 1.45
N CYS A 38 1.90 -0.02 1.81
CA CYS A 38 1.15 1.11 2.35
C CYS A 38 0.92 0.92 3.86
N VAL A 39 0.94 2.02 4.60
CA VAL A 39 0.54 2.07 6.01
C VAL A 39 -0.65 3.01 6.11
N LEU A 40 -1.70 2.59 6.82
CA LEU A 40 -2.85 3.47 7.09
C LEU A 40 -2.39 4.66 7.94
N GLU A 41 -2.89 5.85 7.62
CA GLU A 41 -2.60 7.09 8.37
C GLU A 41 -2.90 6.95 9.87
N SER A 42 -3.96 6.22 10.21
CA SER A 42 -4.36 5.95 11.59
C SER A 42 -3.38 5.03 12.36
N ASN A 43 -2.46 4.34 11.67
CA ASN A 43 -1.55 3.37 12.26
C ASN A 43 -0.16 3.98 12.54
N GLN A 44 -0.15 5.01 13.38
CA GLN A 44 1.07 5.70 13.81
C GLN A 44 2.16 4.79 14.40
N PRO A 45 1.84 3.74 15.19
CA PRO A 45 2.86 2.81 15.67
C PRO A 45 3.59 2.07 14.54
N ALA A 46 2.87 1.62 13.51
CA ALA A 46 3.49 0.96 12.36
C ALA A 46 4.32 1.94 11.53
N ALA A 47 3.80 3.15 11.28
CA ALA A 47 4.52 4.18 10.54
C ALA A 47 5.89 4.49 11.19
N LYS A 48 5.90 4.72 12.51
CA LYS A 48 7.15 4.97 13.27
C LYS A 48 8.10 3.77 13.22
N LEU A 49 7.57 2.55 13.34
CA LEU A 49 8.38 1.33 13.22
C LEU A 49 9.08 1.27 11.86
N PHE A 50 8.35 1.41 10.77
CA PHE A 50 8.93 1.28 9.43
C PHE A 50 9.89 2.43 9.10
N GLN A 51 9.60 3.66 9.52
CA GLN A 51 10.54 4.77 9.44
C GLN A 51 11.85 4.47 10.19
N SER A 52 11.77 3.86 11.39
CA SER A 52 12.97 3.44 12.13
C SER A 52 13.77 2.32 11.44
N LEU A 53 13.14 1.56 10.53
CA LEU A 53 13.77 0.54 9.69
C LEU A 53 14.28 1.10 8.35
N GLY A 54 14.20 2.42 8.13
CA GLY A 54 14.68 3.09 6.91
C GLY A 54 13.62 3.25 5.81
N ALA A 55 12.34 2.98 6.08
CA ALA A 55 11.27 3.26 5.12
C ALA A 55 11.06 4.77 4.96
N VAL A 56 10.74 5.18 3.73
CA VAL A 56 10.43 6.58 3.38
C VAL A 56 8.95 6.69 3.06
N ASP A 57 8.28 7.69 3.62
CA ASP A 57 6.89 8.02 3.30
C ASP A 57 6.82 8.71 1.93
N LEU A 58 6.42 7.95 0.90
CA LEU A 58 6.31 8.45 -0.46
C LEU A 58 5.10 9.38 -0.66
N THR A 59 4.04 9.23 0.14
CA THR A 59 2.88 10.13 0.08
C THR A 59 3.31 11.54 0.47
N LEU A 60 4.09 11.68 1.55
CA LEU A 60 4.62 12.98 1.99
C LEU A 60 5.72 13.51 1.07
N LYS A 61 6.58 12.63 0.54
CA LYS A 61 7.74 13.04 -0.28
C LYS A 61 7.35 13.43 -1.71
N GLU A 62 6.42 12.71 -2.31
CA GLU A 62 6.12 12.78 -3.75
C GLU A 62 4.65 13.11 -4.05
N GLY A 63 3.77 13.14 -3.04
CA GLY A 63 2.37 13.55 -3.22
C GLY A 63 1.49 12.50 -3.88
N TRP A 64 1.79 11.21 -3.72
CA TRP A 64 0.98 10.13 -4.30
C TRP A 64 -0.42 10.09 -3.68
N HIS A 65 -1.44 9.98 -4.54
CA HIS A 65 -2.82 9.76 -4.13
C HIS A 65 -3.28 8.34 -4.49
N TYR A 66 -3.88 7.64 -3.54
CA TYR A 66 -4.38 6.29 -3.74
C TYR A 66 -5.86 6.30 -4.14
N TYR A 67 -6.16 5.91 -5.37
CA TYR A 67 -7.53 5.88 -5.92
C TYR A 67 -8.03 4.44 -6.07
N ARG A 68 -9.34 4.25 -5.89
CA ARG A 68 -10.04 3.00 -6.18
C ARG A 68 -11.35 3.30 -6.89
N ILE A 69 -11.65 2.58 -7.95
CA ILE A 69 -12.97 2.55 -8.56
C ILE A 69 -13.76 1.43 -7.86
N PRO A 70 -14.79 1.75 -7.05
CA PRO A 70 -15.60 0.73 -6.41
C PRO A 70 -16.46 -0.01 -7.43
N ARG A 71 -17.09 -1.12 -7.03
CA ARG A 71 -17.94 -1.93 -7.92
C ARG A 71 -18.92 -1.10 -8.75
N LEU A 72 -19.66 -0.19 -8.11
CA LEU A 72 -20.61 0.69 -8.79
C LEU A 72 -19.94 1.55 -9.87
N GLY A 73 -18.74 2.06 -9.61
CA GLY A 73 -17.99 2.84 -10.60
C GLY A 73 -17.54 1.99 -11.78
N ILE A 74 -17.16 0.73 -11.54
CA ILE A 74 -16.81 -0.22 -12.62
C ILE A 74 -18.03 -0.51 -13.48
N GLU A 75 -19.19 -0.77 -12.85
CA GLU A 75 -20.45 -1.03 -13.56
C GLU A 75 -20.87 0.15 -14.42
N GLU A 76 -20.70 1.39 -13.93
CA GLU A 76 -20.98 2.59 -14.71
C GLU A 76 -20.02 2.74 -15.90
N LEU A 77 -18.72 2.56 -15.66
CA LEU A 77 -17.69 2.67 -16.70
C LEU A 77 -17.79 1.58 -17.77
N ALA A 78 -18.39 0.43 -17.45
CA ALA A 78 -18.60 -0.66 -18.40
C ALA A 78 -19.76 -0.39 -19.38
N LYS A 79 -20.60 0.62 -19.13
CA LYS A 79 -21.74 0.93 -20.01
C LYS A 79 -21.25 1.48 -21.35
N PRO A 80 -21.78 0.99 -22.50
CA PRO A 80 -21.38 1.48 -23.83
C PRO A 80 -21.57 3.00 -24.02
N THR A 81 -22.53 3.58 -23.30
CA THR A 81 -22.87 5.01 -23.37
C THR A 81 -21.82 5.91 -22.74
N ILE A 82 -20.91 5.39 -21.90
CA ILE A 82 -19.98 6.22 -21.14
C ILE A 82 -19.10 7.09 -22.04
N ILE A 83 -18.62 6.55 -23.17
CA ILE A 83 -17.77 7.25 -24.12
C ILE A 83 -18.54 8.41 -24.78
N SER A 84 -19.80 8.17 -25.16
CA SER A 84 -20.65 9.22 -25.75
C SER A 84 -21.00 10.33 -24.75
N THR A 85 -21.19 9.99 -23.48
CA THR A 85 -21.49 10.98 -22.42
C THR A 85 -20.26 11.83 -22.06
N PHE A 86 -19.06 11.23 -22.02
CA PHE A 86 -17.83 11.94 -21.68
C PHE A 86 -17.38 12.95 -22.74
N ASN A 87 -17.55 12.64 -24.04
CA ASN A 87 -17.21 13.57 -25.12
C ASN A 87 -18.07 14.86 -25.14
N SER A 88 -19.12 14.92 -24.33
CA SER A 88 -20.02 16.08 -24.23
C SER A 88 -19.67 17.00 -23.05
N GLN A 89 -18.68 16.64 -22.22
CA GLN A 89 -18.34 17.31 -20.96
C GLN A 89 -16.92 17.88 -20.90
N ILE A 90 -16.19 17.88 -22.02
CA ILE A 90 -14.86 18.50 -22.18
C ILE A 90 -14.90 19.54 -23.29
#